data_AF-A0A178T548-F1
#
_entry.id   AF-A0A178T548-F1
#
_cell.length_a   1.000
_cell.length_b   1.000
_cell.length_c   1.000
_cell.angle_alpha   90.00
_cell.angle_beta   90.00
_cell.angle_gamma   90.00
#
_symmetry.space_group_name_H-M   'P 1'
#
loop_
_entity.id
_entity.type
_entity.pdbx_description
1 polymer ?
#
loop_
_entity_poly.entity_id
_entity_poly.type
_entity_poly.pdbx_seq_one_letter_code
_entity_poly.pdbx_strand_id
1 'polypeptide(L)' 'MFHLFAAFAEFERNLIHERSAAGRAAARARGRLGGRPEKLDKKELEMLKTLVASGTPITDIAQMWGVSRTTVYRYLEKK' A
#
# COMPACT_ATOMS: atom_id res chain seq x y z
N MET A 1 -13.93 39.30 13.43
CA MET A 1 -13.89 38.99 11.99
C MET A 1 -13.15 37.68 11.68
N PHE A 2 -12.00 37.38 12.31
CA PHE A 2 -11.24 36.13 12.09
C PHE A 2 -12.02 34.83 12.35
N HIS A 3 -12.89 34.81 13.35
CA HIS A 3 -13.67 33.60 13.69
C HIS A 3 -14.64 33.15 12.59
N LEU A 4 -15.23 34.10 11.84
CA LEU A 4 -16.15 33.76 10.75
C LEU A 4 -15.40 33.12 9.58
N PHE A 5 -14.25 33.68 9.20
CA PHE A 5 -13.41 33.11 8.15
C PHE A 5 -12.81 31.77 8.55
N ALA A 6 -12.45 31.59 9.82
CA ALA A 6 -12.01 30.29 10.34
C ALA A 6 -13.13 29.24 10.24
N ALA A 7 -14.34 29.57 10.67
CA ALA A 7 -15.50 28.68 10.56
C ALA A 7 -15.81 28.31 9.10
N PHE A 8 -15.68 29.27 8.17
CA PHE A 8 -15.88 29.02 6.75
C PHE A 8 -14.79 28.12 6.16
N ALA A 9 -13.53 28.34 6.51
CA ALA A 9 -12.41 27.50 6.08
C ALA A 9 -12.56 26.05 6.59
N GLU A 10 -13.02 25.87 7.83
CA GLU A 10 -13.33 24.54 8.37
C GLU A 10 -14.49 23.87 7.63
N PHE A 11 -15.54 24.61 7.33
CA PHE A 11 -16.68 24.12 6.55
C PHE A 11 -16.24 23.63 5.15
N GLU A 12 -15.48 24.44 4.42
CA GLU A 12 -14.97 24.07 3.09
C GLU A 12 -14.06 22.84 3.15
N ARG A 13 -13.18 22.77 4.16
CA ARG A 13 -12.31 21.62 4.37
C ARG A 13 -13.14 20.35 4.59
N ASN A 14 -14.15 20.41 5.45
CA ASN A 14 -15.03 19.27 5.72
C ASN A 14 -15.75 18.81 4.44
N LEU A 15 -16.26 19.74 3.64
CA LEU A 15 -16.91 19.43 2.37
C LEU A 15 -15.96 18.74 1.37
N ILE A 16 -14.71 19.20 1.26
CA ILE A 16 -13.68 18.56 0.42
C ILE A 16 -13.37 17.15 0.93
N HIS A 17 -13.26 16.97 2.24
CA HIS A 17 -13.00 15.68 2.86
C HIS A 17 -14.13 14.67 2.57
N GLU A 18 -15.39 15.08 2.72
CA GLU A 18 -16.56 14.25 2.44
C GLU A 18 -16.62 13.84 0.96
N ARG A 19 -16.48 14.80 0.04
CA ARG A 19 -16.44 14.51 -1.41
C ARG A 19 -15.30 13.55 -1.77
N SER A 20 -14.12 13.77 -1.21
CA SER A 20 -12.98 12.89 -1.44
C SER A 20 -13.21 11.49 -0.88
N ALA A 21 -13.88 11.36 0.27
CA ALA A 21 -14.24 10.07 0.85
C ALA A 21 -15.25 9.32 -0.02
N ALA A 22 -16.30 10.00 -0.50
CA ALA A 22 -17.27 9.44 -1.43
C ALA A 22 -16.61 8.99 -2.73
N GLY A 23 -15.71 9.80 -3.29
CA GLY A 23 -14.94 9.45 -4.49
C GLY A 23 -14.06 8.20 -4.30
N ARG A 24 -13.35 8.09 -3.16
CA ARG A 24 -12.59 6.89 -2.81
C ARG A 24 -13.48 5.66 -2.65
N ALA A 25 -14.64 5.80 -2.03
CA ALA A 25 -15.59 4.69 -1.88
C ALA A 25 -16.07 4.19 -3.26
N ALA A 26 -16.47 5.10 -4.16
CA ALA A 26 -16.86 4.76 -5.53
C ALA A 26 -15.71 4.13 -6.34
N ALA A 27 -14.46 4.58 -6.15
CA ALA A 27 -13.29 3.97 -6.78
C ALA A 27 -13.06 2.53 -6.28
N ARG A 28 -13.19 2.29 -4.98
CA ARG A 28 -13.08 0.95 -4.38
C ARG A 28 -14.17 0.00 -4.84
N ALA A 29 -15.41 0.48 -4.96
CA ALA A 29 -16.53 -0.30 -5.50
C ALA A 29 -16.27 -0.77 -6.95
N ARG A 30 -15.49 0.00 -7.72
CA ARG A 30 -15.02 -0.36 -9.07
C ARG A 30 -13.75 -1.22 -9.08
N GLY A 31 -13.28 -1.69 -7.92
CA GLY A 31 -12.08 -2.54 -7.79
C GLY A 31 -10.75 -1.79 -7.64
N ARG A 32 -10.74 -0.45 -7.60
CA ARG A 32 -9.50 0.31 -7.33
C ARG A 32 -9.24 0.37 -5.83
N LEU A 33 -8.35 -0.49 -5.33
CA LEU A 33 -7.96 -0.55 -3.91
C LEU A 33 -7.16 0.70 -3.47
N GLY A 34 -6.37 1.28 -4.37
CA GLY A 34 -5.42 2.36 -4.07
C GLY A 34 -4.14 1.85 -3.41
N GLY A 35 -3.39 2.75 -2.75
CA GLY A 35 -2.15 2.41 -2.06
C GLY A 35 -0.93 2.25 -2.98
N ARG A 36 0.22 1.92 -2.37
CA ARG A 36 1.47 1.66 -3.12
C ARG A 36 1.38 0.27 -3.76
N PRO A 37 1.65 0.14 -5.08
CA PRO A 37 1.65 -1.17 -5.72
C PRO A 37 2.71 -2.08 -5.12
N GLU A 38 2.38 -3.37 -5.02
CA GLU A 38 3.37 -4.39 -4.65
C GLU A 38 4.39 -4.56 -5.76
N LYS A 39 5.64 -4.85 -5.36
CA LYS A 39 6.74 -5.00 -6.32
C LYS A 39 6.82 -6.42 -6.90
N LEU A 40 6.32 -7.41 -6.16
CA LEU A 40 6.32 -8.81 -6.56
C LEU A 40 4.89 -9.22 -6.94
N ASP A 41 4.73 -9.95 -8.04
CA ASP A 41 3.49 -10.60 -8.41
C ASP A 41 3.28 -11.89 -7.61
N LYS A 42 2.05 -12.43 -7.60
CA LYS A 42 1.68 -13.65 -6.87
C LYS A 42 2.58 -14.84 -7.21
N LYS A 43 2.92 -15.01 -8.49
CA LYS A 43 3.83 -16.09 -8.93
C LYS A 43 5.23 -15.94 -8.35
N GLU A 44 5.72 -14.70 -8.31
CA GLU A 44 7.04 -14.40 -7.77
C GLU A 44 7.07 -14.58 -6.25
N LEU A 45 5.96 -14.29 -5.56
CA LEU A 45 5.82 -14.56 -4.13
C LEU A 45 5.87 -16.06 -3.81
N GLU A 46 5.22 -16.90 -4.62
CA GLU A 46 5.30 -18.36 -4.44
C GLU A 46 6.71 -18.89 -4.74
N MET A 47 7.38 -18.34 -5.77
CA MET A 47 8.78 -18.67 -6.04
C MET A 47 9.70 -18.24 -4.89
N LEU A 48 9.49 -17.05 -4.32
CA LEU A 48 10.21 -16.58 -3.14
C LEU A 48 10.04 -17.52 -1.95
N LYS A 49 8.81 -17.95 -1.64
CA LYS A 49 8.54 -18.93 -0.57
C LYS A 49 9.25 -20.25 -0.81
N THR A 50 9.26 -20.72 -2.07
CA THR A 50 9.94 -21.95 -2.46
C THR A 50 11.46 -21.86 -2.26
N LEU A 51 12.07 -20.74 -2.65
CA LEU A 51 13.52 -20.50 -2.48
C LEU A 51 13.92 -20.42 -1.00
N VAL A 52 13.08 -19.79 -0.19
CA VAL A 52 13.27 -19.75 1.27
C VAL A 52 13.20 -21.17 1.85
N ALA A 53 12.23 -21.99 1.40
CA ALA A 53 12.10 -23.38 1.84
C ALA A 53 13.28 -24.27 1.38
N SER A 54 13.88 -23.99 0.22
CA SER A 54 15.10 -24.68 -0.24
C SER A 54 16.38 -24.23 0.48
N GLY A 55 16.30 -23.26 1.39
CA GLY A 55 17.44 -22.80 2.19
C GLY A 55 18.32 -21.76 1.51
N THR A 56 17.84 -21.10 0.45
CA THR A 56 18.59 -20.02 -0.21
C THR A 56 18.72 -18.82 0.74
N PRO A 57 19.90 -18.19 0.86
CA PRO A 57 20.07 -17.02 1.71
C PRO A 57 19.13 -15.86 1.32
N ILE A 58 18.54 -15.23 2.34
CA ILE A 58 17.61 -14.08 2.17
C ILE A 58 18.29 -12.90 1.46
N THR A 59 19.61 -12.74 1.60
CA THR A 59 20.41 -11.73 0.89
C THR A 59 20.32 -11.89 -0.61
N ASP A 60 20.42 -13.13 -1.08
CA ASP A 60 20.54 -13.45 -2.50
C ASP A 60 19.17 -13.35 -3.17
N ILE A 61 18.14 -13.82 -2.48
CA ILE A 61 16.72 -13.61 -2.82
C ILE A 61 16.44 -12.11 -2.94
N ALA A 62 16.84 -11.32 -1.94
CA ALA A 62 16.61 -9.87 -1.94
C ALA A 62 17.29 -9.18 -3.13
N GLN A 63 18.53 -9.58 -3.44
CA GLN A 63 19.29 -9.06 -4.56
C GLN A 63 18.66 -9.42 -5.91
N MET A 64 18.17 -10.65 -6.08
CA MET A 64 17.56 -11.12 -7.32
C MET A 64 16.37 -10.27 -7.77
N TRP A 65 15.53 -9.83 -6.83
CA TRP A 65 14.39 -8.95 -7.10
C TRP A 65 14.64 -7.45 -6.82
N GLY A 66 15.87 -7.10 -6.46
CA GLY A 66 16.26 -5.72 -6.12
C GLY A 66 15.41 -5.13 -4.99
N VAL A 67 15.11 -5.92 -3.97
CA VAL A 67 14.35 -5.52 -2.77
C VAL A 67 15.24 -5.54 -1.53
N SER A 68 14.82 -4.88 -0.46
CA SER A 68 15.54 -4.99 0.81
C SER A 68 15.24 -6.34 1.48
N ARG A 69 16.15 -6.84 2.33
CA ARG A 69 15.92 -8.02 3.18
C ARG A 69 14.63 -7.89 4.00
N THR A 70 14.36 -6.70 4.53
CA THR A 70 13.13 -6.38 5.27
C THR A 70 11.88 -6.57 4.41
N THR A 71 11.96 -6.26 3.12
CA THR A 71 10.85 -6.48 2.18
C THR A 71 10.57 -7.96 2.00
N VAL A 72 11.62 -8.80 1.93
CA VAL A 72 11.48 -10.26 1.87
C VAL A 72 10.79 -10.79 3.13
N TYR A 73 11.27 -10.42 4.33
CA TYR A 73 10.63 -10.83 5.59
C TYR A 73 9.17 -10.39 5.68
N ARG A 74 8.86 -9.15 5.27
CA ARG A 74 7.49 -8.66 5.24
C ARG A 74 6.57 -9.50 4.34
N TYR A 75 7.08 -10.01 3.21
CA TYR A 75 6.30 -10.91 2.36
C TYR A 75 6.11 -12.30 2.98
N LEU A 76 7.04 -12.77 3.81
CA LEU A 76 6.93 -14.04 4.53
C LEU A 76 5.97 -13.95 5.73
N GLU A 77 5.91 -12.79 6.41
CA GLU A 77 4.99 -12.56 7.53
C GLU A 77 3.54 -12.28 7.09
N LYS A 78 3.36 -11.84 5.85
CA LYS A 78 2.05 -11.52 5.29
C LYS A 78 1.26 -12.80 5.03
N LYS A 79 0.28 -13.08 5.89
CA LYS A 79 -0.73 -14.14 5.69
C LYS A 79 -1.59 -13.90 4.47
#